data_AF-A0A831NTK6-F1
#
_entry.id   AF-A0A831NTK6-F1
#
_cell.length_a   1.000
_cell.length_b   1.000
_cell.length_c   1.000
_cell.angle_alpha   90.00
_cell.angle_beta   90.00
_cell.angle_gamma   90.00
#
_symmetry.space_group_name_H-M   'P 1'
#
loop_
_entity.id
_entity.type
_entity.pdbx_description
1 polymer ?
#
loop_
_entity_poly.entity_id
_entity_poly.type
_entity_poly.pdbx_seq_one_letter_code
_entity_poly.pdbx_strand_id
1 'polypeptide(L)'
;MLFAPIFRASNLPLPLLVLELLSLIILFLVFLDPEGGKKLSRNQLLLMGGILLLPALFLIPLPMDIWTLLPGRELYGMILQQGAADASSTWRSISIVGQITEHALWALVPPLVVFVATINQSRRNIQRLVYVVIGIAVFQSVLGLMQFGEGANSPLYFGNEYGNGSATGTYLNRDHLAGFLEMIFPIVFALFAATVGHHFDGSKRRSRWRKRMEFFSSVAGHRAIIFGGIGVLIVLALIFTRSR
;
A
#
# COMPACT_ATOMS: atom_id res chain seq x y z
N MET A 1 4.77 2.14 4.19
CA MET A 1 3.37 2.55 4.50
C MET A 1 3.03 2.60 5.99
N LEU A 2 3.81 1.99 6.89
CA LEU A 2 3.52 1.94 8.33
C LEU A 2 3.58 3.30 9.06
N PHE A 3 4.43 4.22 8.61
CA PHE A 3 4.70 5.51 9.28
C PHE A 3 3.97 6.71 8.65
N ALA A 4 3.30 6.50 7.51
CA ALA A 4 2.49 7.53 6.85
C ALA A 4 1.42 8.20 7.75
N PRO A 5 0.81 7.51 8.74
CA PRO A 5 -0.26 8.13 9.52
C PRO A 5 0.21 8.97 10.73
N ILE A 6 1.50 8.98 11.09
CA ILE A 6 1.96 9.69 12.30
C ILE A 6 2.08 11.21 12.07
N PHE A 7 2.18 11.65 10.81
CA PHE A 7 2.26 13.06 10.45
C PHE A 7 1.26 13.37 9.33
N ARG A 8 0.08 13.90 9.71
CA ARG A 8 -0.87 14.62 8.84
C ARG A 8 -0.65 14.38 7.34
N ALA A 9 -1.19 13.28 6.83
CA ALA A 9 -0.93 12.67 5.52
C ALA A 9 -1.30 13.51 4.27
N SER A 10 -1.48 14.81 4.42
CA SER A 10 -1.77 15.79 3.36
C SER A 10 -0.56 16.67 3.05
N ASN A 11 0.50 16.62 3.87
CA ASN A 11 1.83 17.08 3.47
C ASN A 11 2.65 15.85 3.06
N LEU A 12 2.50 15.47 1.79
CA LEU A 12 3.22 14.36 1.13
C LEU A 12 4.74 14.28 1.41
N PRO A 13 5.53 15.38 1.55
CA PRO A 13 6.98 15.23 1.60
C PRO A 13 7.52 14.61 2.90
N LEU A 14 6.94 14.91 4.08
CA LEU A 14 7.53 14.45 5.34
C LEU A 14 7.35 12.94 5.58
N PRO A 15 6.13 12.37 5.47
CA PRO A 15 5.97 10.94 5.68
C PRO A 15 6.66 10.12 4.59
N LEU A 16 6.73 10.65 3.37
CA LEU A 16 7.46 10.03 2.27
C LEU A 16 8.96 10.03 2.54
N LEU A 17 9.54 11.16 2.93
CA LEU A 17 10.96 11.28 3.29
C LEU A 17 11.33 10.35 4.45
N VAL A 18 10.49 10.25 5.48
CA VAL A 18 10.71 9.29 6.58
C VAL A 18 10.71 7.86 6.06
N LEU A 19 9.77 7.50 5.18
CA LEU A 19 9.72 6.17 4.57
C LEU A 19 10.94 5.91 3.67
N GLU A 20 11.39 6.88 2.89
CA GLU A 20 12.59 6.80 2.05
C GLU A 20 13.84 6.60 2.91
N LEU A 21 14.04 7.42 3.95
CA LEU A 21 15.17 7.28 4.87
C LEU A 21 15.18 5.93 5.58
N LEU A 22 14.02 5.50 6.11
CA LEU A 22 13.90 4.17 6.72
C LEU A 22 14.20 3.05 5.72
N SER A 23 13.81 3.23 4.46
CA SER A 23 14.09 2.26 3.40
C SER A 23 15.58 2.22 3.08
N LEU A 24 16.26 3.36 3.02
CA LEU A 24 17.71 3.38 2.85
C LEU A 24 18.43 2.72 4.03
N ILE A 25 17.96 2.93 5.26
CA ILE A 25 18.50 2.25 6.45
C ILE A 25 18.29 0.74 6.36
N ILE A 26 17.08 0.28 6.01
CA ILE A 26 16.79 -1.15 5.85
C ILE A 26 17.67 -1.76 4.75
N LEU A 27 17.79 -1.07 3.61
CA LEU A 27 18.61 -1.52 2.50
C LEU A 27 20.08 -1.63 2.92
N PHE A 28 20.60 -0.63 3.63
CA PHE A 28 21.96 -0.65 4.17
C PHE A 28 22.17 -1.81 5.15
N LEU A 29 21.23 -2.06 6.06
CA LEU A 29 21.29 -3.20 6.98
C LEU A 29 21.26 -4.54 6.24
N VAL A 30 20.47 -4.66 5.18
CA VAL A 30 20.44 -5.86 4.33
C VAL A 30 21.77 -6.07 3.60
N PHE A 31 22.43 -4.99 3.15
CA PHE A 31 23.76 -5.08 2.52
C PHE A 31 24.89 -5.39 3.51
N LEU A 32 24.75 -4.98 4.77
CA LEU A 32 25.75 -5.25 5.81
C LEU A 32 25.68 -6.67 6.35
N ASP A 33 24.57 -7.38 6.17
CA ASP A 33 24.42 -8.77 6.61
C ASP A 33 25.32 -9.69 5.77
N PRO A 34 26.48 -10.16 6.28
CA PRO A 34 27.44 -10.95 5.50
C PRO A 34 26.92 -12.36 5.21
N GLU A 35 25.96 -12.83 6.01
CA GLU A 35 25.22 -14.07 5.77
C GLU A 35 23.96 -13.86 4.93
N GLY A 36 23.76 -12.61 4.47
CA GLY A 36 22.57 -12.04 3.86
C GLY A 36 22.23 -12.53 2.44
N GLY A 37 21.95 -13.81 2.31
CA GLY A 37 20.83 -14.27 1.48
C GLY A 37 21.07 -14.50 -0.01
N LYS A 38 20.07 -15.13 -0.63
CA LYS A 38 20.11 -15.58 -2.03
C LYS A 38 20.24 -14.37 -2.95
N LYS A 39 21.15 -14.45 -3.92
CA LYS A 39 21.26 -13.45 -5.00
C LYS A 39 19.90 -13.30 -5.68
N LEU A 40 19.49 -12.05 -5.92
CA LEU A 40 18.30 -11.75 -6.71
C LEU A 40 18.41 -12.45 -8.07
N SER A 41 17.36 -13.19 -8.44
CA SER A 41 17.30 -13.80 -9.76
C SER A 41 17.29 -12.73 -10.84
N ARG A 42 17.76 -13.08 -12.04
CA ARG A 42 17.74 -12.17 -13.20
C ARG A 42 16.34 -11.61 -13.46
N ASN A 43 15.30 -12.43 -13.29
CA ASN A 43 13.91 -12.00 -13.50
C ASN A 43 13.46 -10.97 -12.46
N GLN A 44 13.85 -11.14 -11.19
CA GLN A 44 13.55 -10.15 -10.14
C GLN A 44 14.25 -8.82 -10.43
N LEU A 45 15.52 -8.85 -10.82
CA LEU A 45 16.25 -7.65 -11.22
C LEU A 45 15.62 -6.96 -12.44
N LEU A 46 15.20 -7.73 -13.44
CA LEU A 46 14.52 -7.20 -14.62
C LEU A 46 13.17 -6.56 -14.27
N LEU A 47 12.39 -7.18 -13.38
CA LEU A 47 11.12 -6.61 -12.91
C LEU A 47 11.33 -5.31 -12.14
N MET A 48 12.26 -5.31 -11.18
CA MET A 48 12.59 -4.11 -10.39
C MET A 48 13.13 -3.00 -11.29
N GLY A 49 14.04 -3.33 -12.19
CA GLY A 49 14.58 -2.41 -13.19
C GLY A 49 13.48 -1.86 -14.09
N GLY A 50 12.58 -2.70 -14.59
CA GLY A 50 11.46 -2.28 -15.44
C GLY A 50 10.49 -1.33 -14.74
N ILE A 51 10.17 -1.59 -13.46
CA ILE A 51 9.30 -0.72 -12.64
C ILE A 51 9.93 0.66 -12.45
N LEU A 52 11.24 0.74 -12.21
CA LEU A 52 11.95 2.01 -12.06
C LEU A 52 12.19 2.72 -13.41
N LEU A 53 12.40 1.94 -14.47
CA LEU A 53 12.72 2.44 -15.79
C LEU A 53 11.54 3.23 -16.37
N LEU A 54 10.30 2.84 -16.10
CA LEU A 54 9.13 3.55 -16.61
C LEU A 54 9.12 5.04 -16.20
N PRO A 55 9.05 5.42 -14.91
CA PRO A 55 9.10 6.83 -14.52
C PRO A 55 10.42 7.51 -14.90
N ALA A 56 11.56 6.79 -14.90
CA ALA A 56 12.84 7.33 -15.34
C ALA A 56 12.82 7.73 -16.84
N LEU A 57 12.19 6.92 -17.71
CA LEU A 57 12.00 7.27 -19.12
C LEU A 57 11.15 8.55 -19.25
N PHE A 58 10.09 8.69 -18.45
CA PHE A 58 9.25 9.90 -18.47
C PHE A 58 9.97 11.17 -17.98
N LEU A 59 11.12 11.04 -17.31
CA LEU A 59 11.95 12.16 -16.88
C LEU A 59 13.02 12.55 -17.91
N ILE A 60 13.18 11.78 -19.00
CA ILE A 60 14.12 12.13 -20.07
C ILE A 60 13.74 13.50 -20.64
N PRO A 61 14.65 14.48 -20.63
CA PRO A 61 14.38 15.79 -21.18
C PRO A 61 14.41 15.71 -22.71
N LEU A 62 13.39 16.26 -23.35
CA LEU A 62 13.28 16.40 -24.80
C LEU A 62 13.36 17.86 -25.21
N PRO A 63 13.90 18.15 -26.41
CA PRO A 63 13.83 19.48 -26.99
C PRO A 63 12.37 19.84 -27.33
N MET A 64 12.08 21.14 -27.31
CA MET A 64 10.71 21.66 -27.44
C MET A 64 10.03 21.21 -28.74
N ASP A 65 10.78 21.17 -29.85
CA ASP A 65 10.26 20.79 -31.17
C ASP A 65 9.74 19.35 -31.23
N ILE A 66 10.38 18.44 -30.49
CA ILE A 66 9.95 17.04 -30.39
C ILE A 66 8.82 16.91 -29.37
N TRP A 67 8.90 17.69 -28.29
CA TRP A 67 7.94 17.63 -27.20
C TRP A 67 6.54 18.06 -27.65
N THR A 68 6.41 19.12 -28.46
CA THR A 68 5.10 19.59 -28.97
C THR A 68 4.43 18.60 -29.92
N LEU A 69 5.19 17.73 -30.59
CA LEU A 69 4.67 16.69 -31.47
C LEU A 69 4.00 15.53 -30.70
N LEU A 70 4.22 15.43 -29.39
CA LEU A 70 3.59 14.40 -28.58
C LEU A 70 2.07 14.65 -28.46
N PRO A 71 1.25 13.58 -28.50
CA PRO A 71 -0.21 13.72 -28.47
C PRO A 71 -0.67 14.42 -27.19
N GLY A 72 -1.62 15.35 -27.32
CA GLY A 72 -2.22 16.07 -26.20
C GLY A 72 -1.40 17.27 -25.67
N ARG A 73 -0.34 17.71 -26.39
CA ARG A 73 0.54 18.80 -25.94
C ARG A 73 0.34 20.15 -26.62
N GLU A 74 -0.60 20.24 -27.55
CA GLU A 74 -0.87 21.46 -28.31
C GLU A 74 -1.26 22.63 -27.39
N LEU A 75 -2.21 22.41 -26.48
CA LEU A 75 -2.65 23.41 -25.50
C LEU A 75 -1.50 23.88 -24.59
N TYR A 76 -0.67 22.95 -24.13
CA TYR A 76 0.49 23.27 -23.30
C TYR A 76 1.54 24.06 -24.08
N GLY A 77 1.81 23.68 -25.34
CA GLY A 77 2.71 24.42 -26.22
C GLY A 77 2.25 25.85 -26.47
N MET A 78 0.96 26.06 -26.73
CA MET A 78 0.38 27.40 -26.93
C MET A 78 0.53 28.30 -25.69
N ILE A 79 0.24 27.77 -24.49
CA ILE A 79 0.40 28.51 -23.23
C ILE A 79 1.88 28.87 -22.99
N LEU A 80 2.79 27.93 -23.28
CA LEU A 80 4.22 28.13 -23.09
C LEU A 80 4.80 29.19 -24.03
N GLN A 81 4.32 29.27 -25.28
CA GLN A 81 4.71 30.31 -26.23
C GLN A 81 4.20 31.71 -25.85
N GLN A 82 3.05 31.78 -25.17
CA GLN A 82 2.46 33.05 -24.72
C GLN A 82 3.06 33.57 -23.40
N GLY A 83 3.55 32.67 -22.54
CA GLY A 83 3.97 33.00 -21.17
C GLY A 83 5.48 33.07 -20.92
N ALA A 84 6.34 32.57 -21.81
CA ALA A 84 7.79 32.52 -21.59
C ALA A 84 8.56 33.34 -22.63
N ALA A 85 9.28 34.37 -22.18
CA ALA A 85 10.13 35.23 -23.01
C ALA A 85 11.32 34.50 -23.68
N ASP A 86 11.56 33.22 -23.36
CA ASP A 86 12.64 32.37 -23.90
C ASP A 86 12.13 30.95 -24.31
N ALA A 87 10.92 30.88 -24.86
CA ALA A 87 10.21 29.63 -25.17
C ALA A 87 10.90 28.67 -26.18
N SER A 88 11.94 29.12 -26.90
CA SER A 88 12.61 28.34 -27.95
C SER A 88 13.75 27.44 -27.48
N SER A 89 14.20 27.55 -26.21
CA SER A 89 15.42 26.84 -25.74
C SER A 89 15.19 25.90 -24.55
N THR A 90 14.00 25.86 -23.96
CA THR A 90 13.81 25.08 -22.72
C THR A 90 13.55 23.60 -23.01
N TRP A 91 14.50 22.75 -22.63
CA TRP A 91 14.31 21.30 -22.60
C TRP A 91 13.27 20.93 -21.54
N ARG A 92 12.38 19.99 -21.86
CA ARG A 92 11.30 19.56 -20.96
C ARG A 92 11.19 18.06 -20.86
N SER A 93 10.95 17.55 -19.65
CA SER A 93 10.68 16.13 -19.42
C SER A 93 9.53 15.64 -20.29
N ILE A 94 9.56 14.36 -20.68
CA ILE A 94 8.40 13.71 -21.30
C ILE A 94 7.19 13.80 -20.36
N SER A 95 7.34 13.81 -19.04
CA SER A 95 6.22 14.11 -18.15
C SER A 95 5.74 15.56 -18.27
N ILE A 96 4.42 15.77 -18.21
CA ILE A 96 3.81 17.12 -18.17
C ILE A 96 4.21 17.84 -16.88
N VAL A 97 4.25 17.10 -15.77
CA VAL A 97 4.68 17.60 -14.46
C VAL A 97 5.83 16.72 -13.96
N GLY A 98 7.04 17.03 -14.41
CA GLY A 98 8.26 16.27 -14.09
C GLY A 98 8.45 16.04 -12.59
N GLN A 99 8.17 17.05 -11.76
CA GLN A 99 8.28 16.96 -10.30
C GLN A 99 7.39 15.83 -9.71
N ILE A 100 6.16 15.66 -10.20
CA ILE A 100 5.27 14.60 -9.72
C ILE A 100 5.81 13.23 -10.13
N THR A 101 6.36 13.11 -11.34
CA THR A 101 6.98 11.87 -11.82
C THR A 101 8.26 11.53 -11.05
N GLU A 102 9.04 12.54 -10.67
CA GLU A 102 10.21 12.37 -9.80
C GLU A 102 9.80 11.88 -8.41
N HIS A 103 8.78 12.50 -7.79
CA HIS A 103 8.23 12.01 -6.52
C HIS A 103 7.69 10.58 -6.64
N ALA A 104 7.06 10.23 -7.77
CA ALA A 104 6.60 8.87 -8.02
C ALA A 104 7.77 7.87 -8.13
N LEU A 105 8.89 8.26 -8.76
CA LEU A 105 10.10 7.46 -8.83
C LEU A 105 10.64 7.16 -7.42
N TRP A 106 10.75 8.18 -6.57
CA TRP A 106 11.22 8.01 -5.19
C TRP A 106 10.23 7.22 -4.32
N ALA A 107 8.92 7.39 -4.54
CA ALA A 107 7.88 6.62 -3.85
C ALA A 107 7.92 5.11 -4.17
N LEU A 108 8.58 4.68 -5.25
CA LEU A 108 8.82 3.27 -5.57
C LEU A 108 9.98 2.66 -4.76
N VAL A 109 10.87 3.47 -4.17
CA VAL A 109 12.01 2.95 -3.41
C VAL A 109 11.56 2.14 -2.18
N PRO A 110 10.64 2.63 -1.31
CA PRO A 110 10.20 1.86 -0.16
C PRO A 110 9.63 0.46 -0.46
N PRO A 111 8.67 0.27 -1.40
CA PRO A 111 8.17 -1.06 -1.70
C PRO A 111 9.24 -1.99 -2.29
N LEU A 112 10.17 -1.47 -3.11
CA LEU A 112 11.27 -2.26 -3.65
C LEU A 112 12.27 -2.71 -2.57
N VAL A 113 12.60 -1.82 -1.63
CA VAL A 113 13.44 -2.18 -0.48
C VAL A 113 12.75 -3.23 0.38
N VAL A 114 11.47 -3.07 0.68
CA VAL A 114 10.70 -4.08 1.45
C VAL A 114 10.71 -5.43 0.73
N PHE A 115 10.58 -5.44 -0.60
CA PHE A 115 10.67 -6.66 -1.38
C PHE A 115 12.05 -7.34 -1.24
N VAL A 116 13.15 -6.59 -1.43
CA VAL A 116 14.51 -7.12 -1.26
C VAL A 116 14.73 -7.63 0.17
N ALA A 117 14.30 -6.86 1.17
CA ALA A 117 14.43 -7.20 2.58
C ALA A 117 13.65 -8.46 2.96
N THR A 118 12.54 -8.76 2.26
CA THR A 118 11.66 -9.91 2.57
C THR A 118 12.05 -11.19 1.84
N ILE A 119 12.70 -11.12 0.67
CA ILE A 119 13.12 -12.31 -0.09
C ILE A 119 14.00 -13.26 0.72
N ASN A 120 14.86 -12.70 1.58
CA ASN A 120 15.82 -13.47 2.36
C ASN A 120 15.30 -13.84 3.76
N GLN A 121 14.06 -13.48 4.09
CA GLN A 121 13.49 -13.79 5.40
C GLN A 121 12.94 -15.20 5.48
N SER A 122 13.07 -15.80 6.66
CA SER A 122 12.41 -17.07 6.93
C SER A 122 10.89 -16.95 6.80
N ARG A 123 10.22 -18.04 6.41
CA ARG A 123 8.75 -18.11 6.35
C ARG A 123 8.09 -17.64 7.66
N ARG A 124 8.73 -17.92 8.80
CA ARG A 124 8.25 -17.49 10.13
C ARG A 124 8.30 -15.98 10.30
N ASN A 125 9.35 -15.32 9.84
CA ASN A 125 9.49 -13.86 9.91
C ASN A 125 8.48 -13.17 8.97
N ILE A 126 8.31 -13.69 7.75
CA ILE A 126 7.28 -13.20 6.82
C ILE A 126 5.88 -13.34 7.44
N GLN A 127 5.56 -14.48 8.04
CA GLN A 127 4.28 -14.67 8.72
C GLN A 127 4.07 -13.69 9.88
N ARG A 128 5.11 -13.40 10.68
CA ARG A 128 5.05 -12.38 11.74
C ARG A 128 4.75 -11.00 11.16
N LEU A 129 5.42 -10.61 10.07
CA LEU A 129 5.15 -9.34 9.39
C LEU A 129 3.71 -9.25 8.90
N VAL A 130 3.19 -10.32 8.27
CA VAL A 130 1.79 -10.39 7.84
C VAL A 130 0.84 -10.18 9.02
N TYR A 131 1.08 -10.83 10.16
CA TYR A 131 0.24 -10.66 11.34
C TYR A 131 0.33 -9.25 11.94
N VAL A 132 1.50 -8.62 11.93
CA VAL A 132 1.65 -7.21 12.35
C VAL A 132 0.82 -6.30 11.45
N VAL A 133 0.89 -6.45 10.12
CA VAL A 133 0.12 -5.64 9.18
C VAL A 133 -1.38 -5.88 9.33
N ILE A 134 -1.82 -7.12 9.55
CA ILE A 134 -3.22 -7.43 9.86
C ILE A 134 -3.65 -6.77 11.17
N GLY A 135 -2.81 -6.81 12.22
CA GLY A 135 -3.09 -6.14 13.49
C GLY A 135 -3.27 -4.63 13.32
N ILE A 136 -2.47 -4.01 12.46
CA ILE A 136 -2.63 -2.59 12.10
C ILE A 136 -3.95 -2.38 11.36
N ALA A 137 -4.30 -3.22 10.38
CA ALA A 137 -5.58 -3.12 9.67
C ALA A 137 -6.78 -3.24 10.61
N VAL A 138 -6.72 -4.13 11.60
CA VAL A 138 -7.74 -4.26 12.66
C VAL A 138 -7.83 -2.98 13.48
N PHE A 139 -6.69 -2.47 13.97
CA PHE A 139 -6.64 -1.23 14.74
C PHE A 139 -7.24 -0.05 13.96
N GLN A 140 -6.84 0.12 12.69
CA GLN A 140 -7.34 1.18 11.81
C GLN A 140 -8.85 1.03 11.54
N SER A 141 -9.32 -0.20 11.35
CA SER A 141 -10.74 -0.48 11.12
C SER A 141 -11.59 -0.15 12.34
N VAL A 142 -11.15 -0.58 13.54
CA VAL A 142 -11.84 -0.27 14.80
C VAL A 142 -11.86 1.24 15.04
N LEU A 143 -10.71 1.90 14.93
CA LEU A 143 -10.62 3.35 15.11
C LEU A 143 -11.51 4.10 14.11
N GLY A 144 -11.48 3.71 12.83
CA GLY A 144 -12.32 4.31 11.79
C GLY A 144 -13.82 4.14 12.05
N LEU A 145 -14.23 2.96 12.54
CA LEU A 145 -15.63 2.72 12.92
C LEU A 145 -16.05 3.53 14.16
N MET A 146 -15.17 3.70 15.14
CA MET A 146 -15.42 4.56 16.30
C MET A 146 -15.56 6.04 15.89
N GLN A 147 -14.65 6.53 15.03
CA GLN A 147 -14.73 7.87 14.43
C GLN A 147 -16.03 8.11 13.67
N PHE A 148 -16.48 7.11 12.91
CA PHE A 148 -17.76 7.17 12.20
C PHE A 148 -18.95 7.19 13.18
N GLY A 149 -18.94 6.33 14.20
CA GLY A 149 -20.01 6.22 15.18
C GLY A 149 -20.21 7.45 16.06
N GLU A 150 -19.12 8.14 16.41
CA GLU A 150 -19.16 9.41 17.17
C GLU A 150 -19.55 10.63 16.30
N GLY A 151 -19.54 10.48 14.97
CA GLY A 151 -19.89 11.54 14.02
C GLY A 151 -18.75 12.54 13.76
N ALA A 152 -19.03 13.59 12.98
CA ALA A 152 -18.00 14.48 12.40
C ALA A 152 -17.14 15.23 13.43
N ASN A 153 -17.62 15.41 14.66
CA ASN A 153 -16.91 16.13 15.73
C ASN A 153 -16.15 15.19 16.69
N SER A 154 -15.93 13.93 16.30
CA SER A 154 -15.22 12.95 17.14
C SER A 154 -13.80 13.42 17.50
N PRO A 155 -13.39 13.42 18.78
CA PRO A 155 -12.01 13.68 19.16
C PRO A 155 -11.03 12.64 18.59
N LEU A 156 -11.53 11.46 18.19
CA LEU A 156 -10.74 10.38 17.62
C LEU A 156 -10.20 10.71 16.22
N TYR A 157 -10.68 11.78 15.58
CA TYR A 157 -10.06 12.32 14.36
C TYR A 157 -8.69 12.96 14.63
N PHE A 158 -8.28 13.15 15.89
CA PHE A 158 -7.00 13.77 16.27
C PHE A 158 -6.76 15.13 15.59
N GLY A 159 -7.82 15.92 15.42
CA GLY A 159 -7.79 17.20 14.71
C GLY A 159 -7.82 17.10 13.18
N ASN A 160 -8.20 15.95 12.61
CA ASN A 160 -8.48 15.83 11.18
C ASN A 160 -9.84 16.47 10.82
N GLU A 161 -9.80 17.67 10.23
CA GLU A 161 -10.99 18.38 9.76
C GLU A 161 -11.60 17.77 8.49
N TYR A 162 -10.84 16.96 7.75
CA TYR A 162 -11.28 16.33 6.49
C TYR A 162 -12.04 15.01 6.69
N GLY A 163 -12.12 14.50 7.92
CA GLY A 163 -12.78 13.24 8.23
C GLY A 163 -14.29 13.25 7.93
N ASN A 164 -14.94 14.40 8.11
CA ASN A 164 -16.34 14.68 7.73
C ASN A 164 -17.34 13.53 8.00
N GLY A 165 -17.24 12.88 9.16
CA GLY A 165 -18.13 11.77 9.54
C GLY A 165 -17.94 10.51 8.70
N SER A 166 -16.74 10.25 8.19
CA SER A 166 -16.33 9.03 7.51
C SER A 166 -15.23 8.31 8.29
N ALA A 167 -15.15 6.99 8.16
CA ALA A 167 -14.06 6.23 8.78
C ALA A 167 -12.73 6.60 8.11
N THR A 168 -11.82 7.27 8.82
CA THR A 168 -10.49 7.61 8.29
C THR A 168 -9.36 6.89 9.01
N GLY A 169 -9.62 6.33 10.19
CA GLY A 169 -8.57 5.80 11.05
C GLY A 169 -7.57 6.91 11.36
N THR A 170 -6.28 6.58 11.38
CA THR A 170 -5.21 7.59 11.51
C THR A 170 -4.85 8.26 10.18
N TYR A 171 -5.50 7.90 9.08
CA TYR A 171 -5.25 8.54 7.78
C TYR A 171 -5.99 9.86 7.69
N LEU A 172 -5.43 10.80 6.94
CA LEU A 172 -6.08 12.10 6.74
C LEU A 172 -7.17 12.01 5.65
N ASN A 173 -6.87 11.30 4.56
CA ASN A 173 -7.85 10.95 3.52
C ASN A 173 -8.39 9.54 3.77
N ARG A 174 -9.72 9.41 3.80
CA ARG A 174 -10.46 8.14 3.87
C ARG A 174 -10.12 7.16 2.75
N ASP A 175 -9.77 7.67 1.57
CA ASP A 175 -9.43 6.83 0.41
C ASP A 175 -8.08 6.11 0.63
N HIS A 176 -7.16 6.70 1.41
CA HIS A 176 -5.92 6.03 1.80
C HIS A 176 -6.15 4.90 2.79
N LEU A 177 -7.07 5.08 3.74
CA LEU A 177 -7.49 3.98 4.61
C LEU A 177 -8.16 2.88 3.79
N ALA A 178 -9.06 3.25 2.88
CA ALA A 178 -9.76 2.29 2.03
C ALA A 178 -8.79 1.46 1.19
N GLY A 179 -7.86 2.11 0.46
CA GLY A 179 -6.84 1.42 -0.31
C GLY A 179 -5.95 0.51 0.55
N PHE A 180 -5.60 0.93 1.77
CA PHE A 180 -4.88 0.06 2.70
C PHE A 180 -5.69 -1.19 3.08
N LEU A 181 -6.94 -1.03 3.47
CA LEU A 181 -7.83 -2.13 3.84
C LEU A 181 -8.11 -3.08 2.66
N GLU A 182 -8.26 -2.55 1.44
CA GLU A 182 -8.40 -3.31 0.20
C GLU A 182 -7.17 -4.19 -0.09
N MET A 183 -5.96 -3.70 0.17
CA MET A 183 -4.74 -4.50 0.02
C MET A 183 -4.66 -5.65 1.05
N ILE A 184 -5.16 -5.44 2.26
CA ILE A 184 -5.08 -6.45 3.34
C ILE A 184 -6.19 -7.49 3.24
N PHE A 185 -7.35 -7.12 2.71
CA PHE A 185 -8.51 -8.00 2.62
C PHE A 185 -8.22 -9.35 1.92
N PRO A 186 -7.59 -9.41 0.73
CA PRO A 186 -7.25 -10.68 0.08
C PRO A 186 -6.34 -11.57 0.92
N ILE A 187 -5.42 -10.98 1.69
CA ILE A 187 -4.50 -11.73 2.57
C ILE A 187 -5.28 -12.38 3.71
N VAL A 188 -6.15 -11.62 4.37
CA VAL A 188 -7.02 -12.12 5.45
C VAL A 188 -7.96 -13.20 4.91
N PHE A 189 -8.55 -12.98 3.73
CA PHE A 189 -9.42 -13.94 3.08
C PHE A 189 -8.68 -15.23 2.72
N ALA A 190 -7.45 -15.14 2.20
CA ALA A 190 -6.62 -16.31 1.90
C ALA A 190 -6.26 -17.10 3.18
N LEU A 191 -5.93 -16.42 4.28
CA LEU A 191 -5.68 -17.06 5.58
C LEU A 191 -6.92 -17.75 6.13
N PHE A 192 -8.08 -17.09 6.03
CA PHE A 192 -9.37 -17.70 6.35
C PHE A 192 -9.63 -18.96 5.51
N ALA A 193 -9.54 -18.85 4.19
CA ALA A 193 -9.75 -19.96 3.26
C ALA A 193 -8.79 -21.12 3.52
N ALA A 194 -7.52 -20.85 3.82
CA ALA A 194 -6.53 -21.87 4.17
C ALA A 194 -6.92 -22.61 5.46
N THR A 195 -7.42 -21.90 6.48
CA THR A 195 -7.84 -22.54 7.75
C THR A 195 -9.08 -23.44 7.59
N VAL A 196 -9.99 -23.09 6.67
CA VAL A 196 -11.20 -23.89 6.38
C VAL A 196 -10.88 -25.05 5.43
N GLY A 197 -10.13 -24.80 4.36
CA GLY A 197 -9.84 -25.77 3.30
C GLY A 197 -9.06 -27.00 3.77
N HIS A 198 -8.12 -26.83 4.71
CA HIS A 198 -7.34 -27.95 5.25
C HIS A 198 -8.16 -28.98 6.04
N HIS A 199 -9.40 -28.67 6.45
CA HIS A 199 -10.23 -29.57 7.26
C HIS A 199 -11.24 -30.40 6.45
N PHE A 200 -11.45 -30.09 5.16
CA PHE A 200 -12.47 -30.73 4.34
C PHE A 200 -11.96 -31.79 3.36
N ASP A 201 -10.64 -31.96 3.21
CA ASP A 201 -10.03 -32.77 2.14
C ASP A 201 -9.86 -34.27 2.46
N GLY A 202 -10.73 -34.85 3.29
CA GLY A 202 -10.60 -36.26 3.65
C GLY A 202 -11.79 -36.86 4.39
N SER A 203 -12.38 -37.88 3.77
CA SER A 203 -13.25 -38.93 4.32
C SER A 203 -14.77 -38.80 4.20
N LYS A 204 -15.28 -39.89 3.59
CA LYS A 204 -16.66 -40.32 3.39
C LYS A 204 -17.55 -40.15 4.63
N ARG A 205 -18.77 -39.65 4.39
CA ARG A 205 -20.04 -40.11 5.00
C ARG A 205 -20.05 -40.29 6.54
N ARG A 206 -19.72 -39.24 7.32
CA ARG A 206 -20.06 -39.14 8.76
C ARG A 206 -20.78 -37.81 9.04
N SER A 207 -21.78 -37.86 9.94
CA SER A 207 -22.76 -36.79 10.23
C SER A 207 -22.15 -35.38 10.23
N ARG A 208 -22.66 -34.55 9.31
CA ARG A 208 -22.21 -33.18 9.01
C ARG A 208 -22.25 -32.24 10.23
N TRP A 209 -23.11 -32.54 11.22
CA TRP A 209 -23.30 -31.73 12.43
C TRP A 209 -22.25 -31.98 13.51
N ARG A 210 -21.82 -33.24 13.73
CA ARG A 210 -20.75 -33.54 14.71
C ARG A 210 -19.39 -32.98 14.28
N LYS A 211 -19.04 -33.14 13.00
CA LYS A 211 -17.79 -32.57 12.44
C LYS A 211 -17.73 -31.04 12.50
N ARG A 212 -18.88 -30.35 12.36
CA ARG A 212 -18.94 -28.88 12.53
C ARG A 212 -18.64 -28.46 13.96
N MET A 213 -19.21 -29.14 14.95
CA MET A 213 -18.93 -28.86 16.37
C MET A 213 -17.48 -29.18 16.74
N GLU A 214 -16.93 -30.28 16.23
CA GLU A 214 -15.50 -30.63 16.40
C GLU A 214 -14.58 -29.59 15.75
N PHE A 215 -14.93 -29.07 14.57
CA PHE A 215 -14.17 -28.01 13.91
C PHE A 215 -14.15 -26.74 14.75
N PHE A 216 -15.29 -26.26 15.25
CA PHE A 216 -15.36 -25.06 16.09
C PHE A 216 -14.58 -25.19 17.40
N SER A 217 -14.50 -26.40 17.95
CA SER A 217 -13.68 -26.71 19.12
C SER A 217 -12.17 -26.79 18.80
N SER A 218 -11.79 -26.96 17.53
CA SER A 218 -10.39 -27.13 17.12
C SER A 218 -9.64 -25.80 17.03
N VAL A 219 -8.30 -25.84 17.13
CA VAL A 219 -7.43 -24.66 16.89
C VAL A 219 -7.63 -24.09 15.49
N ALA A 220 -7.93 -24.94 14.49
CA ALA A 220 -8.21 -24.50 13.13
C ALA A 220 -9.52 -23.72 13.03
N GLY A 221 -10.58 -24.16 13.73
CA GLY A 221 -11.86 -23.45 13.78
C GLY A 221 -11.77 -22.10 14.49
N HIS A 222 -11.05 -22.02 15.61
CA HIS A 222 -10.80 -20.74 16.28
C HIS A 222 -10.07 -19.76 15.35
N ARG A 223 -9.05 -20.21 14.62
CA ARG A 223 -8.34 -19.37 13.63
C ARG A 223 -9.26 -18.93 12.49
N ALA A 224 -10.11 -19.83 11.99
CA ALA A 224 -11.09 -19.50 10.96
C ALA A 224 -12.10 -18.45 11.45
N ILE A 225 -12.61 -18.57 12.69
CA ILE A 225 -13.49 -17.56 13.28
C ILE A 225 -12.77 -16.21 13.38
N ILE A 226 -11.53 -16.19 13.85
CA ILE A 226 -10.74 -14.95 13.99
C ILE A 226 -10.55 -14.28 12.62
N PHE A 227 -10.02 -14.99 11.62
CA PHE A 227 -9.80 -14.38 10.30
C PHE A 227 -11.12 -14.01 9.60
N GLY A 228 -12.18 -14.79 9.78
CA GLY A 228 -13.52 -14.46 9.29
C GLY A 228 -14.05 -13.16 9.92
N GLY A 229 -13.93 -13.03 11.25
CA GLY A 229 -14.32 -11.82 11.98
C GLY A 229 -13.50 -10.59 11.57
N ILE A 230 -12.18 -10.74 11.40
CA ILE A 230 -11.31 -9.67 10.87
C ILE A 230 -11.75 -9.28 9.46
N GLY A 231 -12.08 -10.25 8.59
CA GLY A 231 -12.58 -9.98 7.24
C GLY A 231 -13.86 -9.16 7.26
N VAL A 232 -14.84 -9.52 8.10
CA VAL A 232 -16.08 -8.76 8.28
C VAL A 232 -15.81 -7.35 8.80
N LEU A 233 -14.94 -7.22 9.80
CA LEU A 233 -14.53 -5.92 10.35
C LEU A 233 -13.93 -5.01 9.28
N ILE A 234 -13.03 -5.53 8.45
CA ILE A 234 -12.40 -4.79 7.35
C ILE A 234 -13.46 -4.34 6.33
N VAL A 235 -14.38 -5.23 5.93
CA VAL A 235 -15.46 -4.89 4.99
C VAL A 235 -16.38 -3.82 5.55
N LEU A 236 -16.74 -3.90 6.84
CA LEU A 236 -17.54 -2.86 7.48
C LEU A 236 -16.81 -1.52 7.47
N ALA A 237 -15.54 -1.49 7.89
CA ALA A 237 -14.73 -0.27 7.86
C ALA A 237 -14.62 0.31 6.43
N LEU A 238 -14.47 -0.54 5.40
CA LEU A 238 -14.48 -0.13 3.99
C LEU A 238 -15.81 0.47 3.53
N ILE A 239 -16.95 -0.02 4.02
CA ILE A 239 -18.24 0.58 3.71
C ILE A 239 -18.34 1.98 4.35
N PHE A 240 -17.86 2.11 5.58
CA PHE A 240 -17.97 3.36 6.35
C PHE A 240 -16.87 4.39 6.04
N THR A 241 -15.81 4.03 5.32
CA THR A 241 -14.89 5.03 4.75
C THR A 241 -15.61 5.88 3.70
N ARG A 242 -16.68 5.40 3.06
CA ARG A 242 -17.41 6.10 1.98
C ARG A 242 -16.46 6.57 0.86
N SER A 243 -15.44 5.76 0.56
CA SER A 243 -14.55 5.96 -0.59
C SER A 243 -15.38 5.92 -1.87
N ARG A 244 -15.15 6.86 -2.79
CA ARG A 244 -15.85 6.94 -4.08
C ARG A 244 -15.12 6.16 -5.16
#